data_AF-A0A229RCV5-F1
#
_entry.id   AF-A0A229RCV5-F1
#
_cell.length_a   1.000
_cell.length_b   1.000
_cell.length_c   1.000
_cell.angle_alpha   90.00
_cell.angle_beta   90.00
_cell.angle_gamma   90.00
#
_symmetry.space_group_name_H-M   'P 1'
#
loop_
_entity.id
_entity.type
_entity.pdbx_description
1 polymer ?
#
loop_
_entity_poly.entity_id
_entity_poly.type
_entity_poly.pdbx_seq_one_letter_code
_entity_poly.pdbx_strand_id
1 'polypeptide(L)'
;MSSSTDFYLGRGEAAEWIGSLHGECYPENFHAVPPLRLAVTATDEATFRAAVADILDIWEEEPLGHAYRRELGWPWPWYSSHNSSWIITFDPGDSAVFVTVGGGIRWHCIDPHNPRFPEGDDPLGPPDLYAWLRDPAAPPSVPMPLMREKPSDMPIIGGDTR
;
A
#
# COMPACT_ATOMS: atom_id res chain seq x y z
N MET A 1 4.52 9.71 -14.11
CA MET A 1 4.11 8.34 -13.71
C MET A 1 3.10 8.53 -12.60
N SER A 2 2.02 7.75 -12.54
CA SER A 2 1.10 7.79 -11.40
C SER A 2 1.46 6.67 -10.43
N SER A 3 1.41 6.96 -9.14
CA SER A 3 1.60 6.01 -8.05
C SER A 3 0.26 5.65 -7.41
N SER A 4 0.24 4.55 -6.67
CA SER A 4 -0.94 4.11 -5.91
C SER A 4 -0.57 3.81 -4.47
N THR A 5 -1.51 4.08 -3.57
CA THR A 5 -1.40 3.76 -2.14
C THR A 5 -2.65 3.01 -1.70
N ASP A 6 -2.46 1.88 -1.01
CA ASP A 6 -3.56 1.17 -0.37
C ASP A 6 -3.48 1.31 1.15
N PHE A 7 -4.64 1.48 1.79
CA PHE A 7 -4.77 1.63 3.24
C PHE A 7 -5.43 0.40 3.85
N TYR A 8 -4.86 -0.07 4.96
CA TYR A 8 -5.32 -1.24 5.67
C TYR A 8 -5.43 -1.03 7.18
N LEU A 9 -6.21 -1.91 7.81
CA LEU A 9 -6.17 -2.16 9.25
C LEU A 9 -5.66 -3.56 9.52
N GLY A 10 -4.66 -3.66 10.37
CA GLY A 10 -3.92 -4.89 10.64
C GLY A 10 -2.91 -5.25 9.55
N ARG A 11 -2.14 -6.31 9.80
CA ARG A 11 -1.16 -6.87 8.85
C ARG A 11 -1.50 -8.32 8.54
N GLY A 12 -0.96 -8.82 7.43
CA GLY A 12 -1.13 -10.21 7.01
C GLY A 12 -2.36 -10.43 6.12
N GLU A 13 -2.66 -11.70 5.84
CA GLU A 13 -3.75 -12.10 4.93
C GLU A 13 -5.15 -11.70 5.41
N ALA A 14 -5.30 -11.45 6.71
CA ALA A 14 -6.55 -11.06 7.35
C ALA A 14 -6.72 -9.54 7.51
N ALA A 15 -5.78 -8.73 7.01
CA ALA A 15 -5.89 -7.28 7.09
C ALA A 15 -7.17 -6.78 6.38
N GLU A 16 -7.77 -5.72 6.91
CA GLU A 16 -8.95 -5.11 6.32
C GLU A 16 -8.52 -3.98 5.40
N TRP A 17 -8.79 -4.10 4.09
CA TRP A 17 -8.64 -2.97 3.16
C TRP A 17 -9.70 -1.91 3.44
N ILE A 18 -9.28 -0.65 3.60
CA ILE A 18 -10.18 0.47 3.94
C ILE A 18 -10.19 1.59 2.90
N GLY A 19 -9.35 1.53 1.87
CA GLY A 19 -9.39 2.47 0.75
C GLY A 19 -8.09 2.54 -0.03
N SER A 20 -8.14 3.22 -1.17
CA SER A 20 -6.98 3.39 -2.05
C SER A 20 -6.91 4.77 -2.67
N LEU A 21 -5.70 5.21 -2.99
CA LEU A 21 -5.40 6.44 -3.73
C LEU A 21 -4.65 6.10 -5.02
N HIS A 22 -4.87 6.90 -6.05
CA HIS A 22 -4.11 6.90 -7.31
C HIS A 22 -3.68 8.32 -7.66
N GLY A 23 -2.54 8.45 -8.34
CA GLY A 23 -2.02 9.73 -8.84
C GLY A 23 -0.74 10.11 -8.14
N GLU A 24 -0.76 11.22 -7.41
CA GLU A 24 0.42 11.84 -6.78
C GLU A 24 0.72 11.25 -5.39
N CYS A 25 0.78 9.92 -5.28
CA CYS A 25 1.07 9.21 -4.03
C CYS A 25 2.58 9.13 -3.75
N TYR A 26 3.18 10.22 -3.30
CA TYR A 26 4.60 10.30 -2.96
C TYR A 26 4.79 10.74 -1.50
N PRO A 27 5.88 10.34 -0.82
CA PRO A 27 6.14 10.70 0.58
C PRO A 27 6.02 12.20 0.87
N GLU A 28 6.43 13.06 -0.07
CA GLU A 28 6.31 14.51 0.06
C GLU A 28 4.84 14.94 0.22
N ASN A 29 3.95 14.36 -0.57
CA ASN A 29 2.50 14.62 -0.47
C ASN A 29 1.89 13.97 0.78
N PHE A 30 2.45 12.85 1.25
CA PHE A 30 2.02 12.23 2.50
C PHE A 30 2.26 13.15 3.70
N HIS A 31 3.27 14.01 3.62
CA HIS A 31 3.55 15.03 4.64
C HIS A 31 2.81 16.35 4.40
N ALA A 32 2.59 16.73 3.14
CA ALA A 32 1.97 18.00 2.79
C ALA A 32 0.45 18.01 3.00
N VAL A 33 -0.23 16.87 2.76
CA VAL A 33 -1.69 16.78 2.85
C VAL A 33 -2.11 16.45 4.29
N PRO A 34 -2.84 17.34 5.00
CA PRO A 34 -3.01 17.21 6.46
C PRO A 34 -3.68 15.90 6.92
N PRO A 35 -4.79 15.43 6.30
CA PRO A 35 -5.36 14.13 6.65
C PRO A 35 -4.40 12.97 6.41
N LEU A 36 -3.63 12.99 5.33
CA LEU A 36 -2.66 11.94 5.05
C LEU A 36 -1.50 11.94 6.03
N ARG A 37 -1.04 13.14 6.43
CA ARG A 37 -0.04 13.31 7.49
C ARG A 37 -0.57 12.77 8.83
N LEU A 38 -1.83 13.02 9.14
CA LEU A 38 -2.47 12.49 10.34
C LEU A 38 -2.56 10.96 10.29
N ALA A 39 -2.94 10.39 9.15
CA ALA A 39 -2.98 8.94 8.96
C ALA A 39 -1.60 8.32 9.19
N VAL A 40 -0.52 8.86 8.61
CA VAL A 40 0.82 8.26 8.77
C VAL A 40 1.44 8.45 10.16
N THR A 41 0.91 9.38 10.96
CA THR A 41 1.38 9.64 12.35
C THR A 41 0.41 9.14 13.41
N ALA A 42 -0.65 8.43 13.02
CA ALA A 42 -1.67 7.97 13.94
C ALA A 42 -1.09 6.97 14.97
N THR A 43 -1.48 7.14 16.23
CA THR A 43 -1.10 6.26 17.35
C THR A 43 -2.26 5.39 17.84
N ASP A 44 -3.42 5.52 17.21
CA ASP A 44 -4.63 4.76 17.51
C ASP A 44 -5.45 4.52 16.23
N GLU A 45 -6.24 3.45 16.24
CA GLU A 45 -7.02 3.02 15.08
C GLU A 45 -8.08 4.05 14.68
N ALA A 46 -8.73 4.70 15.64
CA ALA A 46 -9.83 5.62 15.38
C ALA A 46 -9.33 6.85 14.61
N THR A 47 -8.20 7.41 15.05
CA THR A 47 -7.51 8.50 14.36
C THR A 47 -7.07 8.09 12.96
N PHE A 48 -6.47 6.90 12.80
CA PHE A 48 -6.05 6.41 11.50
C PHE A 48 -7.24 6.28 10.53
N ARG A 49 -8.31 5.62 10.98
CA ARG A 49 -9.50 5.36 10.16
C ARG A 49 -10.20 6.67 9.76
N ALA A 50 -10.33 7.62 10.68
CA ALA A 50 -10.90 8.93 10.39
C ALA A 50 -10.05 9.71 9.37
N ALA A 51 -8.73 9.73 9.58
CA ALA A 51 -7.80 10.40 8.67
C ALA A 51 -7.79 9.78 7.26
N VAL A 52 -7.94 8.46 7.16
CA VAL A 52 -8.10 7.76 5.86
C VAL A 52 -9.44 8.08 5.21
N ALA A 53 -10.52 8.21 5.96
CA ALA A 53 -11.80 8.66 5.40
C ALA A 53 -11.69 10.10 4.85
N ASP A 54 -11.11 11.01 5.64
CA ASP A 54 -10.94 12.41 5.26
C ASP A 54 -10.05 12.56 4.00
N ILE A 55 -8.95 11.81 3.89
CA ILE A 55 -8.10 11.88 2.69
C ILE A 55 -8.83 11.39 1.43
N LEU A 56 -9.67 10.36 1.53
CA LEU A 56 -10.46 9.87 0.40
C LEU A 56 -11.49 10.88 -0.09
N ASP A 57 -11.92 11.81 0.77
CA ASP A 57 -12.82 12.89 0.40
C ASP A 57 -12.07 14.03 -0.31
N ILE A 58 -10.91 14.44 0.20
CA ILE A 58 -10.20 15.63 -0.31
C ILE A 58 -9.22 15.35 -1.46
N TRP A 59 -8.82 14.09 -1.70
CA TRP A 59 -7.75 13.78 -2.67
C TRP A 59 -8.08 14.26 -4.10
N GLU A 60 -9.36 14.13 -4.49
CA GLU A 60 -9.85 14.59 -5.79
C GLU A 60 -10.07 16.11 -5.82
N GLU A 61 -10.33 16.73 -4.66
CA GLU A 61 -10.48 18.18 -4.51
C GLU A 61 -9.14 18.92 -4.64
N GLU A 62 -8.03 18.27 -4.26
CA GLU A 62 -6.64 18.80 -4.27
C GLU A 62 -5.87 18.52 -5.59
N PRO A 63 -6.58 18.36 -6.72
CA PRO A 63 -6.10 17.70 -7.95
C PRO A 63 -4.97 16.65 -7.86
N LEU A 64 -4.92 15.83 -6.80
CA LEU A 64 -3.82 14.86 -6.61
C LEU A 64 -4.07 13.51 -7.29
N GLY A 65 -5.29 13.28 -7.77
CA GLY A 65 -5.66 12.09 -8.56
C GLY A 65 -7.03 11.55 -8.18
N HIS A 66 -7.12 10.25 -7.96
CA HIS A 66 -8.39 9.55 -7.67
C HIS A 66 -8.37 8.85 -6.32
N ALA A 67 -9.50 8.85 -5.63
CA ALA A 67 -9.71 8.13 -4.38
C ALA A 67 -10.75 7.04 -4.55
N TYR A 68 -10.49 5.88 -3.95
CA TYR A 68 -11.36 4.71 -4.03
C TYR A 68 -11.76 4.28 -2.62
N ARG A 69 -13.04 4.49 -2.30
CA ARG A 69 -13.61 4.06 -1.04
C ARG A 69 -13.90 2.55 -1.06
N ARG A 70 -13.79 1.91 0.10
CA ARG A 70 -14.01 0.47 0.25
C ARG A 70 -15.37 0.01 -0.27
N GLU A 71 -16.41 0.83 -0.06
CA GLU A 71 -17.81 0.53 -0.41
C GLU A 71 -18.01 0.37 -1.92
N LEU A 72 -17.11 0.93 -2.74
CA LEU A 72 -17.12 0.81 -4.19
C LEU A 72 -16.39 -0.45 -4.69
N GLY A 73 -15.80 -1.23 -3.76
CA GLY A 73 -15.04 -2.42 -4.06
C GLY A 73 -13.61 -2.13 -4.51
N TRP A 74 -12.83 -3.19 -4.62
CA TRP A 74 -11.42 -3.13 -4.99
C TRP A 74 -11.23 -2.54 -6.39
N PRO A 75 -10.49 -1.42 -6.54
CA PRO A 75 -10.45 -0.67 -7.80
C PRO A 75 -9.46 -1.24 -8.82
N TRP A 76 -8.56 -2.12 -8.38
CA TRP A 76 -7.41 -2.49 -9.19
C TRP A 76 -7.64 -3.75 -10.04
N PRO A 77 -6.93 -3.86 -11.18
CA PRO A 77 -7.00 -5.05 -12.03
C PRO A 77 -6.28 -6.27 -11.42
N TRP A 78 -5.34 -6.05 -10.49
CA TRP A 78 -4.56 -7.09 -9.83
C TRP A 78 -5.25 -7.63 -8.56
N TYR A 79 -4.79 -8.78 -8.08
CA TYR A 79 -5.43 -9.52 -6.98
C TYR A 79 -4.99 -9.11 -5.56
N SER A 80 -3.96 -8.28 -5.41
CA SER A 80 -3.48 -7.81 -4.10
C SER A 80 -2.67 -6.52 -4.21
N SER A 81 -2.51 -5.80 -3.11
CA SER A 81 -1.74 -4.54 -3.05
C SER A 81 -0.27 -4.65 -3.40
N HIS A 82 0.29 -5.84 -3.61
CA HIS A 82 1.70 -5.99 -3.98
C HIS A 82 2.10 -5.23 -5.25
N ASN A 83 1.16 -4.79 -6.10
CA ASN A 83 1.47 -3.93 -7.25
C ASN A 83 1.38 -2.42 -6.95
N SER A 84 0.94 -2.05 -5.75
CA SER A 84 0.85 -0.66 -5.32
C SER A 84 2.20 -0.10 -4.92
N SER A 85 2.40 1.19 -5.14
CA SER A 85 3.65 1.88 -4.81
C SER A 85 3.87 1.89 -3.29
N TRP A 86 2.80 2.14 -2.55
CA TRP A 86 2.78 2.18 -1.10
C TRP A 86 1.61 1.36 -0.55
N ILE A 87 1.85 0.74 0.60
CA ILE A 87 0.80 0.05 1.36
C ILE A 87 1.00 0.50 2.79
N ILE A 88 0.00 1.18 3.33
CA ILE A 88 0.02 1.82 4.64
C ILE A 88 -1.01 1.12 5.50
N THR A 89 -0.62 0.72 6.70
CA THR A 89 -1.53 0.04 7.61
C THR A 89 -1.35 0.53 9.03
N PHE A 90 -2.44 0.61 9.77
CA PHE A 90 -2.37 0.69 11.23
C PHE A 90 -2.51 -0.72 11.81
N ASP A 91 -1.53 -1.18 12.59
CA ASP A 91 -1.62 -2.44 13.33
C ASP A 91 -2.07 -2.19 14.77
N PRO A 92 -3.29 -2.59 15.18
CA PRO A 92 -3.75 -2.45 16.55
C PRO A 92 -2.92 -3.21 17.58
N GLY A 93 -2.27 -4.31 17.17
CA GLY A 93 -1.43 -5.11 18.06
C GLY A 93 -0.16 -4.38 18.51
N ASP A 94 0.41 -3.56 17.63
CA ASP A 94 1.57 -2.71 17.91
C ASP A 94 1.16 -1.25 18.23
N SER A 95 -0.10 -0.88 18.01
CA SER A 95 -0.61 0.50 18.09
C SER A 95 0.24 1.49 17.29
N ALA A 96 0.60 1.09 16.07
CA ALA A 96 1.52 1.84 15.22
C ALA A 96 1.16 1.74 13.73
N VAL A 97 1.60 2.74 12.96
CA VAL A 97 1.50 2.73 11.50
C VAL A 97 2.72 2.02 10.92
N PHE A 98 2.46 1.12 9.98
CA PHE A 98 3.46 0.46 9.16
C PHE A 98 3.28 0.82 7.70
N VAL A 99 4.40 0.87 6.98
CA VAL A 99 4.42 1.02 5.53
C VAL A 99 5.24 -0.08 4.91
N THR A 100 4.95 -0.39 3.66
CA THR A 100 5.84 -1.17 2.81
C THR A 100 6.08 -0.45 1.50
N VAL A 101 7.23 -0.75 0.91
CA VAL A 101 7.70 -0.24 -0.38
C VAL A 101 8.07 -1.43 -1.27
N GLY A 102 8.12 -1.21 -2.58
CA GLY A 102 8.67 -2.21 -3.50
C GLY A 102 7.81 -3.45 -3.67
N GLY A 103 6.49 -3.29 -3.53
CA GLY A 103 5.57 -4.38 -3.67
C GLY A 103 5.53 -5.33 -2.50
N GLY A 104 5.76 -4.82 -1.28
CA GLY A 104 5.35 -5.54 -0.08
C GLY A 104 6.41 -6.42 0.57
N ILE A 105 7.72 -6.19 0.42
CA ILE A 105 8.71 -7.20 0.87
C ILE A 105 8.94 -7.22 2.37
N ARG A 106 8.73 -6.08 3.03
CA ARG A 106 8.82 -5.97 4.49
C ARG A 106 8.02 -4.80 5.02
N TRP A 107 7.64 -4.88 6.29
CA TRP A 107 6.99 -3.80 7.01
C TRP A 107 8.01 -2.88 7.69
N HIS A 108 7.77 -1.58 7.57
CA HIS A 108 8.52 -0.51 8.20
C HIS A 108 7.61 0.22 9.17
N CYS A 109 7.96 0.21 10.46
CA CYS A 109 7.23 1.01 11.44
C CYS A 109 7.55 2.50 11.23
N ILE A 110 6.52 3.33 11.19
CA ILE A 110 6.65 4.79 11.11
C ILE A 110 6.74 5.37 12.52
N ASP A 111 7.77 6.16 12.77
CA ASP A 111 7.87 6.97 13.99
C ASP A 111 6.92 8.18 13.88
N PRO A 112 5.87 8.30 14.71
CA PRO A 112 4.92 9.41 14.62
C PRO A 112 5.55 10.78 14.89
N HIS A 113 6.69 10.84 15.58
CA HIS A 113 7.41 12.08 15.86
C HIS A 113 8.36 12.48 14.73
N ASN A 114 8.75 11.55 13.88
CA ASN A 114 9.63 11.76 12.74
C ASN A 114 9.25 10.76 11.62
N PRO A 115 8.11 10.98 10.93
CA PRO A 115 7.47 9.98 10.09
C PRO A 115 8.19 9.79 8.76
N ARG A 116 9.38 9.21 8.78
CA ARG A 116 10.18 9.02 7.57
C ARG A 116 9.76 7.75 6.84
N PHE A 117 9.55 7.89 5.56
CA PHE A 117 9.41 6.74 4.67
C PHE A 117 10.78 6.13 4.38
N PRO A 118 10.85 4.82 4.07
CA PRO A 118 12.10 4.19 3.67
C PRO A 118 12.67 4.88 2.42
N GLU A 119 13.90 5.38 2.52
CA GLU A 119 14.66 6.02 1.44
C GLU A 119 16.07 5.38 1.37
N GLY A 120 16.71 5.35 0.19
CA GLY A 120 18.13 4.99 0.04
C GLY A 120 18.45 3.50 -0.22
N ASP A 121 19.59 3.02 0.30
CA ASP A 121 20.23 1.68 0.11
C ASP A 121 19.37 0.47 0.52
N ASP A 122 18.17 0.72 0.99
CA ASP A 122 17.19 -0.31 1.26
C ASP A 122 16.60 -0.76 -0.08
N PRO A 123 16.69 -2.05 -0.47
CA PRO A 123 16.15 -2.48 -1.74
C PRO A 123 14.65 -2.16 -1.78
N LEU A 124 14.29 -1.11 -2.53
CA LEU A 124 12.93 -0.61 -2.76
C LEU A 124 12.09 -1.61 -3.57
N GLY A 125 12.43 -2.89 -3.54
CA GLY A 125 11.93 -3.91 -4.45
C GLY A 125 12.61 -5.26 -4.21
N PRO A 126 12.06 -6.32 -4.81
CA PRO A 126 12.46 -7.67 -4.49
C PRO A 126 13.83 -7.96 -5.07
N PRO A 127 14.61 -8.86 -4.46
CA PRO A 127 15.95 -9.21 -4.97
C PRO A 127 15.91 -9.77 -6.39
N ASP A 128 14.82 -10.43 -6.79
CA ASP A 128 14.55 -10.87 -8.16
C ASP A 128 13.27 -10.19 -8.70
N LEU A 129 13.46 -9.10 -9.43
CA LEU A 129 12.37 -8.33 -10.03
C LEU A 129 11.56 -9.14 -11.05
N TYR A 130 12.20 -10.04 -11.82
CA TYR A 130 11.51 -10.81 -12.84
C TYR A 130 10.64 -11.90 -12.24
N ALA A 131 11.13 -12.59 -11.19
CA ALA A 131 10.32 -13.54 -10.45
C ALA A 131 9.12 -12.85 -9.78
N TRP A 132 9.34 -11.68 -9.19
CA TRP A 132 8.25 -10.90 -8.59
C TRP A 132 7.23 -10.40 -9.62
N LEU A 133 7.66 -9.93 -10.80
CA LEU A 133 6.71 -9.54 -11.86
C LEU A 133 5.80 -10.70 -12.30
N ARG A 134 6.23 -11.96 -12.12
CA ARG A 134 5.42 -13.15 -12.39
C ARG A 134 4.49 -13.53 -11.25
N ASP A 135 4.78 -13.14 -10.01
CA ASP A 135 3.91 -13.35 -8.86
C ASP A 135 4.28 -12.39 -7.72
N PRO A 136 3.71 -11.17 -7.71
CA PRO A 136 4.08 -10.15 -6.72
C PRO A 136 3.79 -10.53 -5.28
N ALA A 137 2.89 -11.50 -5.06
CA ALA A 137 2.52 -12.01 -3.74
C ALA A 137 3.35 -13.24 -3.31
N ALA A 138 4.22 -13.76 -4.17
CA ALA A 138 5.13 -14.83 -3.78
C ALA A 138 6.20 -14.31 -2.81
N PRO A 139 6.79 -15.19 -1.97
CA PRO A 139 7.96 -14.83 -1.19
C PRO A 139 9.05 -14.19 -2.07
N PRO A 140 9.69 -13.10 -1.61
CA PRO A 140 9.80 -12.67 -0.21
C PRO A 140 8.72 -11.68 0.27
N SER A 141 7.65 -11.47 -0.48
CA SER A 141 6.59 -10.54 -0.10
C SER A 141 5.92 -10.90 1.24
N VAL A 142 5.56 -9.89 2.02
CA VAL A 142 4.78 -10.01 3.25
C VAL A 142 3.36 -10.48 2.90
N PRO A 143 2.71 -11.26 3.78
CA PRO A 143 1.36 -11.71 3.50
C PRO A 143 0.37 -10.52 3.47
N MET A 144 -0.56 -10.55 2.52
CA MET A 144 -1.61 -9.55 2.36
C MET A 144 -2.91 -10.21 1.87
N PRO A 145 -4.07 -9.56 2.08
CA PRO A 145 -5.33 -10.07 1.59
C PRO A 145 -5.34 -10.20 0.06
N LEU A 146 -5.93 -11.28 -0.41
CA LEU A 146 -6.32 -11.40 -1.81
C LEU A 146 -7.67 -10.72 -2.02
N MET A 147 -7.66 -9.61 -2.74
CA MET A 147 -8.84 -8.81 -3.04
C MET A 147 -9.63 -9.35 -4.23
N ARG A 148 -8.99 -10.22 -5.02
CA ARG A 148 -9.58 -10.96 -6.13
C ARG A 148 -8.98 -12.36 -6.16
N GLU A 149 -9.64 -13.28 -6.85
CA GLU A 149 -9.08 -14.61 -7.10
C GLU A 149 -7.75 -14.49 -7.84
N LYS A 150 -6.72 -15.16 -7.32
CA LYS A 150 -5.41 -15.21 -7.96
C LYS A 150 -5.51 -16.15 -9.18
N PRO A 151 -5.07 -15.72 -10.38
CA PRO A 151 -5.07 -16.60 -11.55
C PRO A 151 -4.27 -17.88 -11.26
N SER A 152 -4.87 -19.04 -11.55
CA SER A 152 -4.24 -20.36 -11.35
C SER A 152 -2.99 -20.54 -12.20
N ASP A 153 -2.92 -19.86 -13.35
CA ASP A 153 -1.80 -19.86 -14.30
C ASP A 153 -1.29 -18.43 -14.49
N MET A 154 -0.27 -18.03 -13.74
CA MET A 154 0.50 -16.83 -14.12
C MET A 154 1.37 -17.23 -15.33
N PRO A 155 1.20 -16.59 -16.51
CA PRO A 155 2.00 -16.95 -17.68
C PRO A 155 3.48 -16.75 -17.36
N ILE A 156 4.29 -17.77 -17.64
CA ILE A 156 5.74 -17.67 -17.58
C ILE A 156 6.17 -16.72 -18.70
N ILE A 157 6.31 -15.43 -18.40
CA ILE A 157 6.97 -14.50 -19.31
C ILE A 157 8.44 -14.90 -19.35
N GLY A 158 8.83 -15.62 -20.41
CA GLY A 158 10.19 -16.11 -20.64
C GLY A 158 10.33 -17.63 -20.85
N GLY A 159 9.29 -18.35 -21.26
CA GLY A 159 9.45 -19.70 -21.78
C GLY A 159 10.00 -19.66 -23.21
N ASP A 160 11.27 -20.04 -23.39
CA ASP A 160 11.90 -20.26 -24.69
C ASP A 160 10.97 -21.05 -25.63
N THR A 161 10.72 -20.50 -26.81
CA THR A 161 10.30 -21.29 -27.98
C THR A 161 11.43 -22.27 -28.29
N ARG A 162 11.23 -23.54 -27.94
CA ARG A 162 11.95 -24.66 -28.57
C ARG A 162 11.13 -25.23 -29.71
#